data_AF-A0A923RA61-F1
#
_entry.id   AF-A0A923RA61-F1
#
_cell.length_a   1.000
_cell.length_b   1.000
_cell.length_c   1.000
_cell.angle_alpha   90.00
_cell.angle_beta   90.00
_cell.angle_gamma   90.00
#
_symmetry.space_group_name_H-M   'P 1'
#
loop_
_entity.id
_entity.type
_entity.pdbx_description
1 polymer ?
#
loop_
_entity_poly.entity_id
_entity_poly.type
_entity_poly.pdbx_seq_one_letter_code
_entity_poly.pdbx_strand_id
1 'polypeptide(L)'
;MTNIKMKFKIGLFLTLSMSMSVPVSQSAEANFEYPELSVVPLASERVDAEAMGERDRALQTQLPYLVPASASFLAGAVLLATGTKSDFNHDESGKAAAWVGMGVGAAWWGLTLGVLNHLDPYSQGSGTLSKLPAKNQREKLARERRAEEVIFQAGGLSRKLRWISIATNLFASAFMVGSSKDNNASRYVATASLVAAFTPLLFAHHWDTVECQQRDYKRRIYAPVLGAALLPNPRGSEFSPGLTLALQF
;
A
#
# COMPACT_ATOMS: atom_id res chain seq x y z
N MET A 1 53.95 35.71 -24.57
CA MET A 1 53.37 34.76 -23.61
C MET A 1 52.85 35.53 -22.42
N THR A 2 51.54 35.77 -22.34
CA THR A 2 50.90 36.38 -21.16
C THR A 2 49.53 35.74 -20.98
N ASN A 3 49.40 35.00 -19.89
CA ASN A 3 48.31 34.06 -19.60
C ASN A 3 47.22 34.80 -18.81
N ILE A 4 46.04 35.00 -19.40
CA ILE A 4 44.89 35.61 -18.72
C ILE A 4 44.04 34.48 -18.13
N LYS A 5 44.14 34.27 -16.82
CA LYS A 5 43.25 33.36 -16.07
C LYS A 5 41.98 34.10 -15.65
N MET A 6 40.89 33.93 -16.39
CA MET A 6 39.54 34.28 -15.91
C MET A 6 39.06 33.23 -14.89
N LYS A 7 38.80 33.65 -13.66
CA LYS A 7 38.12 32.85 -12.63
C LYS A 7 36.63 33.19 -12.66
N PHE A 8 35.81 32.31 -13.22
CA PHE A 8 34.35 32.38 -13.14
C PHE A 8 33.91 31.91 -11.74
N LYS A 9 33.37 32.81 -10.91
CA LYS A 9 32.71 32.45 -9.65
C LYS A 9 31.20 32.41 -9.90
N ILE A 10 30.64 31.21 -10.02
CA ILE A 10 29.19 30.99 -10.06
C ILE A 10 28.70 31.00 -8.61
N GLY A 11 28.17 32.14 -8.18
CA GLY A 11 27.41 32.25 -6.93
C GLY A 11 25.95 31.93 -7.21
N LEU A 12 25.53 30.70 -6.93
CA LEU A 12 24.11 30.32 -6.94
C LEU A 12 23.43 30.90 -5.69
N PHE A 13 22.89 32.11 -5.81
CA PHE A 13 22.03 32.69 -4.77
C PHE A 13 20.60 32.18 -4.98
N LEU A 14 20.19 31.21 -4.17
CA LEU A 14 18.81 30.72 -4.12
C LEU A 14 18.00 31.64 -3.19
N THR A 15 17.49 32.76 -3.73
CA THR A 15 16.56 33.63 -3.00
C THR A 15 15.15 33.06 -3.06
N LEU A 16 14.72 32.42 -1.97
CA LEU A 16 13.35 31.97 -1.75
C LEU A 16 12.50 33.20 -1.34
N SER A 17 11.98 33.94 -2.32
CA SER A 17 11.02 35.01 -2.04
C SER A 17 9.62 34.42 -1.82
N MET A 18 9.24 34.19 -0.56
CA MET A 18 7.84 33.98 -0.17
C MET A 18 7.12 35.33 -0.26
N SER A 19 6.66 35.70 -1.46
CA SER A 19 5.67 36.76 -1.61
C SER A 19 4.31 36.18 -1.23
N MET A 20 3.88 36.40 0.01
CA MET A 20 2.48 36.24 0.41
C MET A 20 1.68 37.38 -0.23
N SER A 21 1.35 37.23 -1.51
CA SER A 21 0.24 37.96 -2.10
C SER A 21 -1.02 37.35 -1.50
N VAL A 22 -1.58 37.96 -0.46
CA VAL A 22 -2.93 37.64 0.01
C VAL A 22 -3.88 38.30 -0.98
N PRO A 23 -4.52 37.56 -1.91
CA PRO A 23 -5.64 38.14 -2.62
C PRO A 23 -6.69 38.46 -1.55
N VAL A 24 -7.02 39.75 -1.40
CA VAL A 24 -8.24 40.16 -0.71
C VAL A 24 -9.39 39.71 -1.59
N SER A 25 -9.78 38.45 -1.43
CA SER A 25 -10.94 37.87 -2.07
C SER A 25 -12.17 38.58 -1.49
N GLN A 26 -12.81 39.42 -2.31
CA GLN A 26 -14.17 39.87 -2.07
C GLN A 26 -15.02 38.62 -1.81
N SER A 27 -15.54 38.52 -0.60
CA SER A 27 -16.50 37.50 -0.18
C SER A 27 -17.86 37.75 -0.86
N ALA A 28 -17.92 37.53 -2.16
CA ALA A 28 -19.17 37.13 -2.81
C ALA A 28 -19.37 35.66 -2.42
N GLU A 29 -20.58 35.29 -1.98
CA GLU A 29 -20.99 33.93 -1.59
C GLU A 29 -20.05 32.85 -2.13
N ALA A 30 -19.10 32.43 -1.28
CA ALA A 30 -18.20 31.36 -1.63
C ALA A 30 -19.06 30.10 -1.66
N ASN A 31 -19.62 29.79 -2.83
CA ASN A 31 -19.99 28.44 -3.18
C ASN A 31 -18.69 27.64 -3.03
N PHE A 32 -18.51 27.03 -1.86
CA PHE A 32 -17.41 26.12 -1.60
C PHE A 32 -17.60 24.95 -2.56
N GLU A 33 -16.98 25.07 -3.73
CA GLU A 33 -16.99 24.03 -4.73
C GLU A 33 -16.07 22.93 -4.22
N TYR A 34 -16.65 21.81 -3.80
CA TYR A 34 -15.88 20.66 -3.36
C TYR A 34 -15.41 19.90 -4.60
N PRO A 35 -14.11 19.97 -4.97
CA PRO A 35 -13.63 19.40 -6.22
C PRO A 35 -13.76 17.87 -6.25
N GLU A 36 -13.85 17.23 -5.08
CA GLU A 36 -14.15 15.80 -4.96
C GLU A 36 -15.54 15.40 -5.48
N LEU A 37 -16.49 16.35 -5.59
CA LEU A 37 -17.82 16.09 -6.14
C LEU A 37 -17.88 16.23 -7.68
N SER A 38 -16.86 16.79 -8.30
CA SER A 38 -16.77 16.94 -9.77
C SER A 38 -15.86 15.91 -10.43
N VAL A 39 -15.29 14.99 -9.65
CA VAL A 39 -14.35 13.96 -10.14
C VAL A 39 -15.11 12.70 -10.53
N VAL A 40 -14.67 12.07 -11.62
CA VAL A 40 -15.21 10.80 -12.11
C VAL A 40 -14.08 9.76 -12.19
N PRO A 41 -14.24 8.55 -11.63
CA PRO A 41 -15.38 8.12 -10.82
C PRO A 41 -15.36 8.75 -9.41
N LEU A 42 -16.54 8.87 -8.81
CA LEU A 42 -16.69 9.22 -7.40
C LEU A 42 -16.15 8.10 -6.49
N ALA A 43 -15.82 8.40 -5.23
CA ALA A 43 -15.38 7.38 -4.29
C ALA A 43 -16.51 6.38 -3.99
N SER A 44 -17.75 6.86 -3.89
CA SER A 44 -18.92 6.00 -3.71
C SER A 44 -19.15 5.06 -4.90
N GLU A 45 -19.11 5.58 -6.13
CA GLU A 45 -19.21 4.79 -7.36
C GLU A 45 -18.10 3.74 -7.45
N ARG A 46 -16.89 4.09 -7.02
CA ARG A 46 -15.77 3.15 -6.97
C ARG A 46 -16.01 2.03 -5.97
N VAL A 47 -16.52 2.32 -4.77
CA VAL A 47 -16.87 1.28 -3.80
C VAL A 47 -17.94 0.34 -4.38
N ASP A 48 -18.94 0.88 -5.08
CA ASP A 48 -19.97 0.08 -5.73
C ASP A 48 -19.39 -0.80 -6.85
N ALA A 49 -18.50 -0.25 -7.68
CA ALA A 49 -17.80 -1.01 -8.73
C ALA A 49 -16.91 -2.13 -8.16
N GLU A 50 -16.19 -1.87 -7.06
CA GLU A 50 -15.36 -2.88 -6.40
C GLU A 50 -16.21 -3.95 -5.72
N ALA A 51 -17.35 -3.58 -5.13
CA ALA A 51 -18.30 -4.51 -4.51
C ALA A 51 -18.84 -5.54 -5.53
N MET A 52 -19.16 -5.11 -6.75
CA MET A 52 -19.68 -6.00 -7.80
C MET A 52 -18.72 -7.14 -8.16
N GLY A 53 -17.40 -6.90 -8.11
CA GLY A 53 -16.37 -7.88 -8.47
C GLY A 53 -15.57 -8.42 -7.28
N GLU A 54 -16.01 -8.16 -6.05
CA GLU A 54 -15.25 -8.52 -4.83
C GLU A 54 -15.18 -10.05 -4.66
N ARG A 55 -16.32 -10.74 -4.80
CA ARG A 55 -16.40 -12.20 -4.67
C ARG A 55 -15.74 -12.94 -5.81
N ASP A 56 -15.90 -12.46 -7.04
CA ASP A 56 -15.33 -13.10 -8.24
C ASP A 56 -13.80 -13.13 -8.19
N ARG A 57 -13.19 -12.09 -7.61
CA ARG A 57 -11.73 -11.98 -7.47
C ARG A 57 -11.24 -12.47 -6.12
N ALA A 58 -12.12 -12.89 -5.21
CA ALA A 58 -11.78 -13.14 -3.81
C ALA A 58 -10.57 -14.07 -3.67
N LEU A 59 -10.56 -15.23 -4.34
CA LEU A 59 -9.43 -16.15 -4.28
C LEU A 59 -8.13 -15.54 -4.85
N GLN A 60 -8.23 -14.85 -5.98
CA GLN A 60 -7.08 -14.21 -6.62
C GLN A 60 -6.46 -13.13 -5.72
N THR A 61 -7.29 -12.36 -5.01
CA THR A 61 -6.80 -11.32 -4.09
C THR A 61 -5.99 -11.89 -2.93
N GLN A 62 -6.27 -13.14 -2.52
CA GLN A 62 -5.61 -13.79 -1.39
C GLN A 62 -4.35 -14.59 -1.76
N LEU A 63 -4.03 -14.75 -3.05
CA LEU A 63 -2.83 -15.45 -3.50
C LEU A 63 -1.52 -15.00 -2.82
N PRO A 64 -1.30 -13.68 -2.58
CA PRO A 64 -0.08 -13.23 -1.90
C PRO A 64 0.11 -13.85 -0.52
N TYR A 65 -0.97 -14.26 0.18
CA TYR A 65 -0.91 -14.91 1.49
C TYR A 65 -0.97 -16.44 1.39
N LEU A 66 -1.69 -17.00 0.41
CA LEU A 66 -1.80 -18.45 0.23
C LEU A 66 -0.48 -19.09 -0.23
N VAL A 67 0.30 -18.41 -1.06
CA VAL A 67 1.60 -18.91 -1.54
C VAL A 67 2.59 -19.12 -0.39
N PRO A 68 2.91 -18.11 0.45
CA PRO A 68 3.82 -18.32 1.59
C PRO A 68 3.24 -19.30 2.61
N ALA A 69 1.93 -19.27 2.87
CA ALA A 69 1.30 -20.21 3.79
C ALA A 69 1.45 -21.67 3.35
N SER A 70 1.21 -21.93 2.06
CA SER A 70 1.37 -23.26 1.46
C SER A 70 2.83 -23.70 1.45
N ALA A 71 3.75 -22.80 1.13
CA ALA A 71 5.18 -23.09 1.15
C ALA A 71 5.67 -23.44 2.57
N SER A 72 5.28 -22.66 3.58
CA SER A 72 5.62 -22.93 4.99
C SER A 72 5.02 -24.24 5.47
N PHE A 73 3.76 -24.54 5.11
CA PHE A 73 3.10 -25.79 5.47
C PHE A 73 3.80 -27.00 4.85
N LEU A 74 4.08 -26.94 3.55
CA LEU A 74 4.75 -28.01 2.82
C LEU A 74 6.18 -28.22 3.32
N ALA A 75 6.93 -27.14 3.59
CA ALA A 75 8.26 -27.23 4.18
C ALA A 75 8.23 -27.94 5.54
N GLY A 76 7.27 -27.60 6.40
CA GLY A 76 7.10 -28.27 7.69
C GLY A 76 6.73 -29.75 7.53
N ALA A 77 5.82 -30.08 6.62
CA ALA A 77 5.43 -31.46 6.33
C ALA A 77 6.60 -32.31 5.81
N VAL A 78 7.40 -31.77 4.88
CA VAL A 78 8.60 -32.43 4.35
C VAL A 78 9.66 -32.60 5.46
N LEU A 79 9.84 -31.59 6.31
CA LEU A 79 10.77 -31.68 7.43
C LEU A 79 10.35 -32.76 8.44
N LEU A 80 9.05 -32.88 8.75
CA LEU A 80 8.53 -33.93 9.63
C LEU A 80 8.74 -35.33 9.04
N ALA A 81 8.47 -35.49 7.74
CA ALA A 81 8.59 -36.76 7.03
C ALA A 81 10.06 -37.22 6.86
N THR A 82 11.01 -36.28 6.78
CA THR A 82 12.44 -36.58 6.59
C THR A 82 13.23 -36.60 7.90
N GLY A 83 12.77 -35.88 8.93
CA GLY A 83 13.43 -35.76 10.24
C GLY A 83 13.33 -37.02 11.11
N THR A 84 12.35 -37.89 10.87
CA THR A 84 12.09 -39.10 11.69
C THR A 84 13.15 -40.21 11.57
N LYS A 85 14.23 -40.02 10.80
CA LYS A 85 15.17 -41.11 10.44
C LYS A 85 16.58 -41.08 11.06
N SER A 86 17.02 -40.06 11.81
CA SER A 86 18.37 -40.14 12.43
C SER A 86 18.67 -39.11 13.53
N ASP A 87 19.19 -39.58 14.67
CA ASP A 87 19.82 -38.89 15.82
C ASP A 87 18.94 -38.22 16.88
N PHE A 88 18.91 -38.84 18.06
CA PHE A 88 18.17 -38.47 19.28
C PHE A 88 18.47 -37.07 19.86
N ASN A 89 19.54 -36.37 19.46
CA ASN A 89 19.88 -35.04 20.01
C ASN A 89 19.46 -33.85 19.12
N HIS A 90 19.18 -34.06 17.83
CA HIS A 90 18.65 -33.01 16.93
C HIS A 90 17.15 -33.19 16.63
N ASP A 91 16.58 -34.34 16.99
CA ASP A 91 15.23 -34.76 16.61
C ASP A 91 14.12 -33.87 17.22
N GLU A 92 14.32 -33.36 18.45
CA GLU A 92 13.31 -32.52 19.12
C GLU A 92 13.19 -31.14 18.47
N SER A 93 14.33 -30.50 18.15
CA SER A 93 14.36 -29.21 17.47
C SER A 93 13.79 -29.25 16.05
N GLY A 94 14.06 -30.34 15.31
CA GLY A 94 13.54 -30.55 13.95
C GLY A 94 12.03 -30.79 13.94
N LYS A 95 11.51 -31.60 14.87
CA LYS A 95 10.06 -31.82 15.05
C LYS A 95 9.34 -30.54 15.45
N ALA A 96 9.90 -29.77 16.39
CA ALA A 96 9.33 -28.48 16.78
C ALA A 96 9.28 -27.52 15.58
N ALA A 97 10.36 -27.41 14.79
CA ALA A 97 10.39 -26.56 13.60
C ALA A 97 9.37 -26.99 12.53
N ALA A 98 9.21 -28.30 12.34
CA ALA A 98 8.21 -28.85 11.43
C ALA A 98 6.78 -28.47 11.85
N TRP A 99 6.45 -28.64 13.13
CA TRP A 99 5.15 -28.24 13.68
C TRP A 99 4.92 -26.74 13.62
N VAL A 100 5.95 -25.91 13.82
CA VAL A 100 5.86 -24.46 13.63
C VAL A 100 5.53 -24.11 12.18
N GLY A 101 6.24 -24.68 11.20
CA GLY A 101 5.98 -24.44 9.78
C GLY A 101 4.57 -24.84 9.36
N MET A 102 4.14 -26.05 9.75
CA MET A 102 2.78 -26.54 9.51
C MET A 102 1.72 -25.68 10.23
N GLY A 103 1.95 -25.35 11.50
CA GLY A 103 1.03 -24.56 12.31
C GLY A 103 0.81 -23.15 11.74
N VAL A 104 1.90 -22.46 11.38
CA VAL A 104 1.83 -21.13 10.75
C VAL A 104 1.14 -21.20 9.38
N GLY A 105 1.51 -22.18 8.55
CA GLY A 105 0.88 -22.34 7.24
C GLY A 105 -0.61 -22.66 7.33
N ALA A 106 -1.01 -23.56 8.22
CA ALA A 106 -2.41 -23.92 8.46
C ALA A 106 -3.21 -22.75 9.06
N ALA A 107 -2.62 -21.99 9.98
CA ALA A 107 -3.25 -20.79 10.55
C ALA A 107 -3.54 -19.74 9.47
N TRP A 108 -2.59 -19.51 8.55
CA TRP A 108 -2.82 -18.59 7.43
C TRP A 108 -3.84 -19.10 6.42
N TRP A 109 -3.88 -20.40 6.14
CA TRP A 109 -4.95 -21.01 5.35
C TRP A 109 -6.32 -20.79 5.99
N GLY A 110 -6.45 -21.09 7.28
CA GLY A 110 -7.68 -20.88 8.04
C GLY A 110 -8.11 -19.41 8.07
N LEU A 111 -7.16 -18.50 8.31
CA LEU A 111 -7.42 -17.06 8.28
C LEU A 111 -7.88 -16.62 6.89
N THR A 112 -7.22 -17.09 5.83
CA THR A 112 -7.58 -16.73 4.44
C THR A 112 -8.98 -17.21 4.10
N LEU A 113 -9.33 -18.45 4.44
CA LEU A 113 -10.68 -18.98 4.25
C LEU A 113 -11.71 -18.21 5.07
N GLY A 114 -11.36 -17.78 6.29
CA GLY A 114 -12.21 -16.92 7.12
C GLY A 114 -12.45 -15.55 6.47
N VAL A 115 -11.39 -14.92 5.96
CA VAL A 115 -11.48 -13.63 5.24
C VAL A 115 -12.35 -13.78 3.99
N LEU A 116 -12.15 -14.83 3.19
CA LEU A 116 -12.92 -15.10 1.97
C LEU A 116 -14.43 -15.25 2.22
N ASN A 117 -14.82 -15.82 3.36
CA ASN A 117 -16.23 -16.10 3.65
C ASN A 117 -16.94 -15.00 4.44
N HIS A 118 -16.20 -14.18 5.19
CA HIS A 118 -16.79 -13.24 6.14
C HIS A 118 -16.44 -11.78 5.90
N LEU A 119 -15.39 -11.48 5.13
CA LEU A 119 -14.87 -10.13 4.99
C LEU A 119 -15.00 -9.62 3.55
N ASP A 120 -16.13 -9.00 3.27
CA ASP A 120 -16.45 -8.31 2.02
C ASP A 120 -16.56 -6.79 2.28
N PRO A 121 -15.43 -6.07 2.53
CA PRO A 121 -15.46 -4.68 2.96
C PRO A 121 -16.14 -3.74 1.96
N TYR A 122 -16.01 -3.97 0.65
CA TYR A 122 -16.66 -3.11 -0.35
C TYR A 122 -18.15 -3.38 -0.44
N SER A 123 -18.58 -4.64 -0.40
CA SER A 123 -20.00 -5.00 -0.40
C SER A 123 -20.73 -4.48 0.84
N GLN A 124 -20.11 -4.62 2.02
CA GLN A 124 -20.63 -4.06 3.27
C GLN A 124 -20.62 -2.53 3.25
N GLY A 125 -19.58 -1.93 2.69
CA GLY A 125 -19.45 -0.48 2.49
C GLY A 125 -20.56 0.06 1.59
N SER A 126 -20.75 -0.53 0.41
CA SER A 126 -21.80 -0.17 -0.55
C SER A 126 -23.20 -0.27 0.06
N GLY A 127 -23.48 -1.37 0.79
CA GLY A 127 -24.74 -1.53 1.54
C GLY A 127 -24.97 -0.47 2.63
N THR A 128 -23.89 0.12 3.16
CA THR A 128 -23.98 1.24 4.13
C THR A 128 -24.14 2.58 3.42
N LEU A 129 -23.40 2.80 2.33
CA LEU A 129 -23.41 4.04 1.55
C LEU A 129 -24.75 4.27 0.84
N SER A 130 -25.39 3.21 0.35
CA SER A 130 -26.70 3.26 -0.29
C SER A 130 -27.83 3.73 0.64
N LYS A 131 -27.63 3.63 1.96
CA LYS A 131 -28.58 4.12 2.98
C LYS A 131 -28.39 5.58 3.35
N LEU A 132 -27.27 6.20 2.95
CA LEU A 132 -26.99 7.60 3.25
C LEU A 132 -27.73 8.51 2.26
N PRO A 133 -28.37 9.59 2.73
CA PRO A 133 -28.97 10.57 1.84
C PRO A 133 -27.87 11.28 1.05
N ALA A 134 -28.20 11.71 -0.17
CA ALA A 134 -27.30 12.40 -1.09
C ALA A 134 -28.00 13.57 -1.80
N LYS A 135 -28.98 14.19 -1.13
CA LYS A 135 -29.82 15.24 -1.73
C LYS A 135 -29.07 16.57 -1.76
N ASN A 136 -28.45 16.93 -0.64
CA ASN A 136 -27.74 18.19 -0.46
C ASN A 136 -26.23 18.03 -0.73
N GLN A 137 -25.53 19.10 -1.10
CA GLN A 137 -24.07 19.08 -1.34
C GLN A 137 -23.30 18.57 -0.12
N ARG A 138 -23.68 19.00 1.09
CA ARG A 138 -23.13 18.50 2.36
C ARG A 138 -23.33 16.99 2.56
N GLU A 139 -24.48 16.48 2.16
CA GLU A 139 -24.81 15.05 2.29
C GLU A 139 -24.03 14.21 1.29
N LYS A 140 -23.94 14.68 0.02
CA LYS A 140 -23.08 14.06 -1.00
C LYS A 140 -21.64 13.98 -0.51
N LEU A 141 -21.12 15.09 0.02
CA LEU A 141 -19.78 15.15 0.59
C LEU A 141 -19.58 14.15 1.75
N ALA A 142 -20.55 14.06 2.67
CA ALA A 142 -20.48 13.10 3.77
C ALA A 142 -20.47 11.65 3.27
N ARG A 143 -21.26 11.35 2.23
CA ARG A 143 -21.27 10.03 1.58
C ARG A 143 -19.92 9.72 0.93
N GLU A 144 -19.34 10.66 0.19
CA GLU A 144 -18.03 10.48 -0.45
C GLU A 144 -16.92 10.24 0.59
N ARG A 145 -16.86 11.06 1.66
CA ARG A 145 -15.88 10.85 2.74
C ARG A 145 -16.03 9.50 3.42
N ARG A 146 -17.27 9.03 3.60
CA ARG A 146 -17.52 7.70 4.18
C ARG A 146 -17.07 6.59 3.23
N ALA A 147 -17.26 6.76 1.92
CA ALA A 147 -16.80 5.80 0.92
C ALA A 147 -15.26 5.70 0.89
N GLU A 148 -14.58 6.84 0.99
CA GLU A 148 -13.13 6.88 1.09
C GLU A 148 -12.61 6.20 2.35
N GLU A 149 -13.32 6.34 3.46
CA GLU A 149 -12.96 5.66 4.71
C GLU A 149 -13.05 4.14 4.57
N VAL A 150 -14.06 3.62 3.87
CA VAL A 150 -14.16 2.18 3.55
C VAL A 150 -12.94 1.71 2.77
N ILE A 151 -12.57 2.44 1.70
CA ILE A 151 -11.38 2.12 0.89
C ILE A 151 -10.10 2.14 1.76
N PHE A 152 -9.96 3.16 2.60
CA PHE A 152 -8.79 3.32 3.47
C PHE A 152 -8.70 2.23 4.54
N GLN A 153 -9.83 1.83 5.14
CA GLN A 153 -9.88 0.74 6.13
C GLN A 153 -9.49 -0.60 5.50
N ALA A 154 -10.00 -0.91 4.31
CA ALA A 154 -9.65 -2.14 3.58
C ALA A 154 -8.15 -2.18 3.22
N GLY A 155 -7.63 -1.09 2.65
CA GLY A 155 -6.21 -0.99 2.32
C GLY A 155 -5.32 -1.06 3.56
N GLY A 156 -5.67 -0.36 4.64
CA GLY A 156 -4.98 -0.39 5.92
C GLY A 156 -4.94 -1.79 6.55
N LEU A 157 -6.03 -2.55 6.50
CA LEU A 157 -6.08 -3.94 6.96
C LEU A 157 -5.14 -4.82 6.15
N SER A 158 -5.19 -4.73 4.81
CA SER A 158 -4.33 -5.53 3.94
C SER A 158 -2.84 -5.26 4.18
N ARG A 159 -2.44 -4.01 4.40
CA ARG A 159 -1.04 -3.65 4.70
C ARG A 159 -0.57 -4.25 6.02
N LYS A 160 -1.41 -4.27 7.05
CA LYS A 160 -1.11 -4.92 8.34
C LYS A 160 -0.95 -6.43 8.15
N LEU A 161 -1.90 -7.07 7.46
CA LEU A 161 -1.86 -8.51 7.18
C LEU A 161 -0.61 -8.89 6.37
N ARG A 162 -0.23 -8.08 5.37
CA ARG A 162 1.02 -8.27 4.62
C ARG A 162 2.24 -8.35 5.53
N TRP A 163 2.44 -7.38 6.40
CA TRP A 163 3.61 -7.37 7.27
C TRP A 163 3.59 -8.50 8.32
N ILE A 164 2.43 -8.81 8.87
CA ILE A 164 2.27 -9.95 9.80
C ILE A 164 2.56 -11.27 9.07
N SER A 165 2.07 -11.42 7.83
CA SER A 165 2.29 -12.61 7.00
C SER A 165 3.76 -12.81 6.68
N ILE A 166 4.44 -11.76 6.23
CA ILE A 166 5.89 -11.79 5.97
C ILE A 166 6.63 -12.17 7.25
N ALA A 167 6.37 -11.49 8.37
CA ALA A 167 7.09 -11.74 9.62
C ALA A 167 6.91 -13.18 10.13
N THR A 168 5.66 -13.68 10.15
CA THR A 168 5.35 -15.03 10.66
C THR A 168 5.88 -16.15 9.75
N ASN A 169 5.71 -16.03 8.43
CA ASN A 169 6.22 -17.03 7.48
C ASN A 169 7.74 -16.99 7.36
N LEU A 170 8.36 -15.80 7.43
CA LEU A 170 9.81 -15.66 7.44
C LEU A 170 10.41 -16.28 8.70
N PHE A 171 9.82 -16.00 9.87
CA PHE A 171 10.24 -16.60 11.13
C PHE A 171 10.15 -18.12 11.10
N ALA A 172 8.99 -18.66 10.69
CA ALA A 172 8.79 -20.10 10.59
C ALA A 172 9.77 -20.76 9.61
N SER A 173 9.97 -20.15 8.43
CA SER A 173 10.89 -20.66 7.41
C SER A 173 12.35 -20.59 7.85
N ALA A 174 12.79 -19.49 8.47
CA ALA A 174 14.13 -19.35 9.00
C ALA A 174 14.41 -20.37 10.12
N PHE A 175 13.42 -20.62 10.99
CA PHE A 175 13.52 -21.64 12.04
C PHE A 175 13.63 -23.05 11.44
N MET A 176 12.85 -23.37 10.39
CA MET A 176 12.96 -24.64 9.67
C MET A 176 14.32 -24.81 8.98
N VAL A 177 14.84 -23.77 8.33
CA VAL A 177 16.17 -23.82 7.70
C VAL A 177 17.26 -24.06 8.74
N GLY A 178 17.23 -23.33 9.87
CA GLY A 178 18.19 -23.47 10.96
C GLY A 178 18.17 -24.85 11.65
N SER A 179 16.99 -25.49 11.70
CA SER A 179 16.81 -26.83 12.29
C SER A 179 16.97 -27.97 11.27
N SER A 180 17.26 -27.68 10.00
CA SER A 180 17.44 -28.70 8.95
C SER A 180 18.90 -29.16 8.84
N LYS A 181 19.12 -30.47 8.71
CA LYS A 181 20.46 -31.04 8.47
C LYS A 181 20.99 -30.60 7.09
N ASP A 182 22.30 -30.35 7.01
CA ASP A 182 22.99 -30.02 5.76
C ASP A 182 22.78 -31.12 4.71
N ASN A 183 22.63 -30.72 3.43
CA ASN A 183 22.47 -31.60 2.25
C ASN A 183 21.18 -32.43 2.13
N ASN A 184 20.12 -32.13 2.88
CA ASN A 184 18.83 -32.81 2.74
C ASN A 184 17.80 -32.04 1.89
N ALA A 185 16.89 -32.79 1.25
CA ALA A 185 15.75 -32.26 0.50
C ALA A 185 14.92 -31.26 1.33
N SER A 186 14.79 -31.48 2.64
CA SER A 186 14.08 -30.59 3.56
C SER A 186 14.68 -29.18 3.64
N ARG A 187 16.00 -29.04 3.55
CA ARG A 187 16.66 -27.72 3.56
C ARG A 187 16.34 -26.93 2.29
N TYR A 188 16.32 -27.57 1.13
CA TYR A 188 15.95 -26.91 -0.13
C TYR A 188 14.51 -26.40 -0.09
N VAL A 189 13.57 -27.23 0.40
CA VAL A 189 12.16 -26.83 0.53
C VAL A 189 11.99 -25.72 1.57
N ALA A 190 12.66 -25.79 2.71
CA ALA A 190 12.63 -24.73 3.72
C ALA A 190 13.28 -23.41 3.22
N THR A 191 14.32 -23.50 2.39
CA THR A 191 14.92 -22.32 1.76
C THR A 191 13.96 -21.71 0.73
N ALA A 192 13.26 -22.55 -0.05
CA ALA A 192 12.23 -22.08 -0.97
C ALA A 192 11.06 -21.42 -0.23
N SER A 193 10.64 -21.94 0.93
CA SER A 193 9.60 -21.32 1.76
C SER A 193 10.04 -19.97 2.32
N LEU A 194 11.33 -19.82 2.67
CA LEU A 194 11.91 -18.55 3.09
C LEU A 194 11.81 -17.49 2.00
N VAL A 195 12.12 -17.84 0.76
CA VAL A 195 11.96 -16.93 -0.39
C VAL A 195 10.47 -16.63 -0.62
N ALA A 196 9.61 -17.64 -0.55
CA ALA A 196 8.17 -17.49 -0.70
C ALA A 196 7.55 -16.56 0.36
N ALA A 197 8.15 -16.42 1.56
CA ALA A 197 7.69 -15.50 2.60
C ALA A 197 7.66 -14.03 2.13
N PHE A 198 8.44 -13.67 1.10
CA PHE A 198 8.46 -12.33 0.51
C PHE A 198 7.46 -12.14 -0.65
N THR A 199 6.70 -13.18 -1.03
CA THR A 199 5.65 -13.10 -2.06
C THR A 199 4.69 -11.92 -1.85
N PRO A 200 4.22 -11.59 -0.63
CA PRO A 200 3.37 -10.42 -0.39
C PRO A 200 3.98 -9.06 -0.75
N LEU A 201 5.31 -8.96 -0.90
CA LEU A 201 5.97 -7.73 -1.35
C LEU A 201 5.94 -7.60 -2.87
N LEU A 202 6.04 -8.72 -3.59
CA LEU A 202 6.05 -8.76 -5.04
C LEU A 202 4.64 -8.66 -5.62
N PHE A 203 3.67 -9.24 -4.92
CA PHE A 203 2.27 -9.25 -5.34
C PHE A 203 1.44 -8.48 -4.32
N ALA A 204 1.06 -7.25 -4.70
CA ALA A 204 0.21 -6.41 -3.87
C ALA A 204 -1.19 -7.02 -3.74
N HIS A 205 -1.76 -6.93 -2.55
CA HIS A 205 -3.16 -7.24 -2.33
C HIS A 205 -4.05 -6.22 -3.07
N HIS A 206 -5.19 -6.67 -3.59
CA HIS A 206 -6.08 -5.79 -4.37
C HIS A 206 -6.55 -4.58 -3.57
N TRP A 207 -6.93 -4.77 -2.29
CA TRP A 207 -7.31 -3.65 -1.41
C TRP A 207 -6.23 -2.57 -1.25
N ASP A 208 -4.94 -2.95 -1.19
CA ASP A 208 -3.82 -1.98 -1.12
C ASP A 208 -3.72 -1.21 -2.44
N THR A 209 -3.92 -1.90 -3.56
CA THR A 209 -3.88 -1.29 -4.90
C THR A 209 -5.00 -0.27 -5.08
N VAL A 210 -6.22 -0.60 -4.66
CA VAL A 210 -7.39 0.30 -4.72
C VAL A 210 -7.17 1.53 -3.83
N GLU A 211 -6.69 1.34 -2.59
CA GLU A 211 -6.35 2.46 -1.69
C GLU A 211 -5.27 3.36 -2.30
N CYS A 212 -4.18 2.78 -2.83
CA CYS A 212 -3.08 3.53 -3.41
C CYS A 212 -3.56 4.38 -4.60
N GLN A 213 -4.34 3.78 -5.50
CA GLN A 213 -4.96 4.49 -6.62
C GLN A 213 -5.87 5.61 -6.12
N GLN A 214 -6.70 5.38 -5.09
CA GLN A 214 -7.58 6.41 -4.54
C GLN A 214 -6.78 7.59 -3.95
N ARG A 215 -5.69 7.29 -3.24
CA ARG A 215 -4.80 8.32 -2.70
C ARG A 215 -4.10 9.10 -3.82
N ASP A 216 -3.70 8.44 -4.89
CA ASP A 216 -3.09 9.11 -6.03
C ASP A 216 -4.10 9.98 -6.79
N TYR A 217 -5.36 9.58 -6.89
CA TYR A 217 -6.43 10.44 -7.39
C TYR A 217 -6.62 11.69 -6.50
N LYS A 218 -6.69 11.51 -5.18
CA LYS A 218 -6.75 12.65 -4.25
C LYS A 218 -5.56 13.58 -4.39
N ARG A 219 -4.36 13.03 -4.54
CA ARG A 219 -3.16 13.82 -4.79
C ARG A 219 -3.29 14.62 -6.08
N ARG A 220 -3.89 14.10 -7.15
CA ARG A 220 -4.07 14.88 -8.38
C ARG A 220 -5.02 16.07 -8.22
N ILE A 221 -6.03 15.95 -7.36
CA ILE A 221 -7.01 17.02 -7.10
C ILE A 221 -6.43 18.09 -6.17
N TYR A 222 -5.69 17.66 -5.14
CA TYR A 222 -5.22 18.53 -4.07
C TYR A 222 -3.71 18.83 -4.10
N ALA A 223 -2.95 18.29 -5.06
CA ALA A 223 -1.52 18.59 -5.16
C ALA A 223 -1.32 20.04 -5.60
N PRO A 224 -0.30 20.72 -5.05
CA PRO A 224 0.11 22.01 -5.58
C PRO A 224 0.50 21.86 -7.05
N VAL A 225 -0.03 22.76 -7.89
CA VAL A 225 0.43 22.87 -9.27
C VAL A 225 1.76 23.63 -9.23
N LEU A 226 2.84 22.90 -9.51
CA LEU A 226 4.17 23.47 -9.69
C LEU A 226 4.26 24.07 -11.08
N GLY A 227 4.28 25.41 -11.16
CA GLY A 227 4.55 26.14 -12.39
C GLY A 227 5.97 26.69 -12.40
N ALA A 228 6.65 26.59 -13.54
CA ALA A 228 7.79 27.46 -13.82
C ALA A 228 7.24 28.77 -14.39
N ALA A 229 7.52 29.90 -13.74
CA ALA A 229 7.10 31.21 -14.20
C ALA A 229 8.30 32.13 -14.36
N LEU A 230 8.27 33.00 -15.36
CA LEU A 230 9.21 34.11 -15.45
C LEU A 230 8.70 35.22 -14.54
N LEU A 231 9.39 35.44 -13.42
CA LEU A 231 9.03 36.48 -12.46
C LEU A 231 9.80 37.77 -12.81
N PRO A 232 9.11 38.93 -12.86
CA PRO A 232 9.79 40.20 -13.08
C PRO A 232 10.72 40.52 -11.90
N ASN A 233 11.97 40.87 -12.20
CA ASN A 233 12.94 41.21 -11.18
C ASN A 233 12.61 42.58 -10.55
N PRO A 234 12.42 42.70 -9.23
CA PRO A 234 12.02 43.95 -8.59
C PRO A 234 13.06 45.09 -8.69
N ARG A 235 14.26 44.81 -9.21
CA ARG A 235 15.36 45.80 -9.37
C ARG A 235 15.69 46.15 -10.83
N GLY A 236 14.95 45.62 -11.83
CA GLY A 236 15.24 45.89 -13.24
C GLY A 236 14.15 45.39 -14.20
N SER A 237 14.36 45.55 -15.51
CA SER A 237 13.43 45.08 -16.56
C SER A 237 13.66 43.63 -17.00
N GLU A 238 14.46 42.88 -16.25
CA GLU A 238 14.84 41.51 -16.59
C GLU A 238 13.88 40.50 -15.93
N PHE A 239 13.57 39.42 -16.66
CA PHE A 239 12.79 38.31 -16.15
C PHE A 239 13.72 37.25 -15.57
N SER A 240 13.44 36.83 -14.34
CA SER A 240 14.15 35.73 -13.69
C SER A 240 13.29 34.47 -13.69
N PRO A 241 13.85 33.29 -13.98
CA PRO A 241 13.12 32.04 -13.80
C PRO A 241 12.79 31.87 -12.31
N GLY A 242 11.51 31.66 -12.02
CA GLY A 242 10.96 31.42 -10.69
C GLY A 242 10.10 30.16 -10.66
N LEU A 243 10.03 29.54 -9.49
CA LEU A 243 9.08 28.47 -9.22
C LEU A 243 7.87 29.07 -8.52
N THR A 244 6.70 28.92 -9.13
CA THR A 244 5.42 29.31 -8.53
C THR A 244 4.71 28.07 -8.03
N LEU A 245 4.36 28.08 -6.74
CA LEU A 245 3.49 27.10 -6.11
C LEU A 245 2.07 27.68 -6.07
N ALA A 246 1.16 27.12 -6.86
CA ALA A 246 -0.26 27.42 -6.74
C ALA A 246 -0.94 26.33 -5.91
N LEU A 247 -1.50 26.74 -4.76
CA LEU A 247 -2.32 25.86 -3.93
C LEU A 247 -3.78 26.14 -4.26
N GLN A 248 -4.51 25.14 -4.77
CA GLN A 248 -5.96 25.19 -4.88
C GLN A 248 -6.54 24.70 -3.55
N PHE A 249 -7.26 25.57 -2.85
CA PHE A 249 -8.04 25.26 -1.65
C PHE A 249 -9.50 25.59 -1.88
#